data_AF-A0A699ZZR7-F1
#
_entry.id   AF-A0A699ZZR7-F1
#
_cell.length_a   1.000
_cell.length_b   1.000
_cell.length_c   1.000
_cell.angle_alpha   90.00
_cell.angle_beta   90.00
_cell.angle_gamma   90.00
#
_symmetry.space_group_name_H-M   'P 1'
#
loop_
_entity.id
_entity.type
_entity.pdbx_description
1 polymer ?
#
loop_
_entity_poly.entity_id
_entity_poly.type
_entity_poly.pdbx_seq_one_letter_code
_entity_poly.pdbx_strand_id
1 'polypeptide(L)'
;SCTPGVPIELLPLALAPAASELYFVLVNPVFEAPTAEMRAVLPKQVSMSAMINNCCQGGSLVAGVLTGDVRLIGQALDSDVIIEPVRGPLIPGLLAVKAAAKAAGKCWVRAAAAPIDLLIGS
;
A
#
# COMPACT_ATOMS: atom_id res chain seq x y z
N SER A 1 7.26 9.14 -20.00
CA SER A 1 6.20 8.47 -20.77
C SER A 1 6.26 6.98 -20.49
N CYS A 2 5.14 6.34 -20.12
CA CYS A 2 5.12 4.88 -19.92
C CYS A 2 4.96 4.18 -21.27
N THR A 3 6.07 4.02 -22.00
CA THR A 3 6.12 3.22 -23.22
C THR A 3 6.54 1.79 -22.87
N PRO A 4 5.76 0.75 -23.22
CA PRO A 4 6.15 -0.63 -22.96
C PRO A 4 7.52 -0.94 -23.58
N GLY A 5 8.45 -1.49 -22.80
CA GLY A 5 9.79 -1.91 -23.27
C GLY A 5 10.89 -0.85 -23.20
N VAL A 6 10.58 0.40 -22.83
CA VAL A 6 11.61 1.43 -22.58
C VAL A 6 11.99 1.41 -21.09
N PRO A 7 13.29 1.31 -20.74
CA PRO A 7 13.72 1.42 -19.36
C PRO A 7 13.26 2.74 -18.76
N ILE A 8 12.58 2.68 -17.61
CA ILE A 8 12.16 3.86 -16.88
C ILE A 8 13.40 4.42 -16.18
N GLU A 9 13.67 5.70 -16.41
CA GLU A 9 14.70 6.42 -15.65
C GLU A 9 14.26 6.53 -14.19
N LEU A 10 15.06 5.95 -13.29
CA LEU A 10 14.80 5.99 -11.86
C LEU A 10 15.31 7.31 -11.29
N LEU A 11 14.38 8.18 -10.88
CA LEU A 11 14.72 9.38 -10.12
C LEU A 11 14.82 9.03 -8.62
N PRO A 12 16.01 9.07 -8.00
CA PRO A 12 16.13 8.87 -6.56
C PRO A 12 15.43 10.00 -5.81
N LEU A 13 14.49 9.64 -4.95
CA LEU A 13 13.86 10.58 -4.03
C LEU A 13 14.75 10.68 -2.77
N ALA A 14 15.11 11.91 -2.40
CA ALA A 14 15.77 12.15 -1.13
C ALA A 14 14.72 11.98 -0.01
N LEU A 15 14.92 10.98 0.86
CA LEU A 15 14.15 10.87 2.08
C LEU A 15 14.52 12.04 2.99
N ALA A 16 13.53 12.77 3.50
CA ALA A 16 13.79 13.76 4.53
C ALA A 16 14.38 13.06 5.78
N PRO A 17 15.33 13.69 6.50
CA PRO A 17 15.95 13.10 7.69
C PRO A 17 14.94 12.68 8.78
N ALA A 18 13.77 13.31 8.83
CA ALA A 18 12.67 12.99 9.74
C ALA A 18 12.01 11.61 9.47
N ALA A 19 12.31 10.96 8.34
CA ALA A 19 11.85 9.61 8.02
C ALA A 19 12.69 8.49 8.69
N SER A 20 13.63 8.84 9.58
CA SER A 20 14.53 7.89 10.26
C SER A 20 13.85 6.95 11.26
N GLU A 21 12.54 7.11 11.47
CA GLU A 21 11.70 6.28 12.36
C GLU A 21 10.65 5.43 11.61
N LEU A 22 10.87 5.18 10.32
CA LEU A 22 9.97 4.37 9.51
C LEU A 22 10.51 2.95 9.35
N TYR A 23 9.75 1.96 9.83
CA TYR A 23 10.09 0.55 9.77
C TYR A 23 9.14 -0.18 8.82
N PHE A 24 9.71 -0.99 7.92
CA PHE A 24 8.96 -1.93 7.10
C PHE A 24 9.12 -3.33 7.71
N VAL A 25 8.00 -3.93 8.10
CA VAL A 25 7.91 -5.30 8.57
C VAL A 25 7.22 -6.13 7.48
N LEU A 26 7.96 -7.06 6.90
CA LEU A 26 7.43 -7.99 5.91
C LEU A 26 6.92 -9.25 6.62
N VAL A 27 5.64 -9.58 6.44
CA VAL A 27 5.05 -10.81 6.96
C VAL A 27 4.65 -11.70 5.78
N ASN A 28 5.30 -12.85 5.67
CA ASN A 28 4.94 -13.86 4.69
C ASN A 28 4.13 -14.97 5.36
N PRO A 29 2.79 -14.96 5.28
CA PRO A 29 1.99 -16.06 5.80
C PRO A 29 2.29 -17.34 5.03
N VAL A 30 2.15 -18.51 5.68
CA VAL A 30 2.20 -19.81 5.00
C VAL A 30 0.88 -20.00 4.24
N PHE A 31 0.72 -19.23 3.18
CA PHE A 31 -0.44 -19.19 2.31
C PHE A 31 0.05 -18.89 0.90
N GLU A 32 -0.15 -19.84 0.00
CA GLU A 32 0.16 -19.63 -1.40
C GLU A 32 -1.06 -18.98 -2.05
N ALA A 33 -1.02 -17.66 -2.20
CA ALA A 33 -2.10 -16.94 -2.86
C ALA A 33 -2.06 -17.24 -4.37
N PRO A 34 -3.07 -17.90 -4.96
CA PRO A 34 -3.15 -18.06 -6.41
C PRO A 34 -3.28 -16.68 -7.05
N THR A 35 -2.16 -16.15 -7.55
CA THR A 35 -2.07 -14.79 -8.12
C THR A 35 -3.04 -14.58 -9.29
N ALA A 36 -3.40 -15.64 -10.00
CA ALA A 36 -4.44 -15.62 -11.03
C ALA A 36 -5.84 -15.34 -10.44
N GLU A 37 -6.23 -16.03 -9.38
CA GLU A 37 -7.54 -15.85 -8.73
C GLU A 37 -7.65 -14.49 -8.04
N MET A 38 -6.57 -14.05 -7.37
CA MET A 38 -6.48 -12.73 -6.75
C MET A 38 -6.55 -11.58 -7.77
N ARG A 39 -6.18 -11.83 -9.03
CA ARG A 39 -6.36 -10.87 -10.14
C ARG A 39 -7.75 -10.99 -10.76
N ALA A 40 -8.31 -12.20 -10.82
CA ALA A 40 -9.63 -12.45 -11.40
C ALA A 40 -10.77 -11.79 -10.62
N VAL A 41 -10.61 -11.63 -9.31
CA VAL A 41 -11.60 -10.96 -8.45
C VAL A 41 -11.65 -9.44 -8.67
N LEU A 42 -10.64 -8.84 -9.30
CA LEU A 42 -10.57 -7.39 -9.47
C LEU A 42 -11.70 -6.86 -10.37
N PRO A 43 -12.28 -5.70 -10.02
CA PRO A 43 -13.35 -5.11 -10.81
C PRO A 43 -12.82 -4.74 -12.20
N LYS A 44 -13.56 -5.12 -13.24
CA LYS A 44 -13.22 -4.77 -14.64
C LYS A 44 -13.43 -3.28 -14.94
N GLN A 45 -14.25 -2.61 -14.13
CA GLN A 45 -14.59 -1.20 -14.27
C GLN A 45 -14.57 -0.55 -12.90
N VAL A 46 -14.04 0.66 -12.82
CA VAL A 46 -13.97 1.47 -11.61
C VAL A 46 -14.61 2.82 -11.87
N SER A 47 -15.20 3.43 -10.85
CA SER A 47 -15.74 4.78 -11.00
C SER A 47 -14.59 5.78 -11.17
N MET A 48 -14.85 6.86 -11.91
CA MET A 48 -13.88 7.94 -12.06
C MET A 48 -13.47 8.52 -10.69
N SER A 49 -14.42 8.65 -9.77
CA SER A 49 -14.15 9.13 -8.41
C SER A 49 -13.19 8.22 -7.64
N ALA A 50 -13.35 6.89 -7.73
CA ALA A 50 -12.43 5.94 -7.11
C ALA A 50 -11.02 6.02 -7.71
N MET A 51 -10.93 6.16 -9.04
CA MET A 51 -9.64 6.32 -9.72
C MET A 51 -8.94 7.63 -9.33
N ILE A 52 -9.68 8.75 -9.29
CA ILE A 52 -9.17 10.03 -8.82
C ILE A 52 -8.64 9.89 -7.40
N ASN A 53 -9.41 9.26 -6.49
CA ASN A 53 -8.98 9.04 -5.12
C ASN A 53 -7.63 8.29 -5.07
N ASN A 54 -7.53 7.12 -5.70
CA ASN A 54 -6.29 6.33 -5.67
C ASN A 54 -5.10 7.09 -6.29
N CYS A 55 -5.31 7.86 -7.35
CA CYS A 55 -4.28 8.72 -7.94
C CYS A 55 -3.84 9.84 -6.98
N CYS A 56 -4.78 10.50 -6.32
CA CYS A 56 -4.49 11.53 -5.32
C CYS A 56 -3.67 10.95 -4.16
N GLN A 57 -4.06 9.78 -3.65
CA GLN A 57 -3.32 9.10 -2.58
C GLN A 57 -1.91 8.69 -3.04
N GLY A 58 -1.73 8.32 -4.32
CA GLY A 58 -0.40 8.11 -4.90
C GLY A 58 0.47 9.36 -4.84
N GLY A 59 -0.09 10.53 -5.16
CA GLY A 59 0.59 11.82 -4.99
C GLY A 59 0.89 12.15 -3.52
N SER A 60 -0.05 11.90 -2.62
CA SER A 60 0.11 12.09 -1.18
C SER A 60 1.22 11.20 -0.60
N LEU A 61 1.36 9.97 -1.11
CA LEU A 61 2.44 9.07 -0.71
C LEU A 61 3.81 9.66 -1.07
N VAL A 62 3.97 10.16 -2.30
CA VAL A 62 5.22 10.82 -2.74
C VAL A 62 5.49 12.07 -1.90
N ALA A 63 4.47 12.88 -1.64
CA ALA A 63 4.60 14.06 -0.79
C ALA A 63 5.05 13.68 0.63
N GLY A 64 4.44 12.65 1.24
CA GLY A 64 4.83 12.16 2.57
C GLY A 64 6.27 11.66 2.63
N VAL A 65 6.73 10.96 1.57
CA VAL A 65 8.14 10.53 1.46
C VAL A 65 9.10 11.73 1.40
N LEU A 66 8.75 12.75 0.62
CA LEU A 66 9.58 13.96 0.46
C LEU A 66 9.61 14.84 1.72
N THR A 67 8.52 14.90 2.48
CA THR A 67 8.44 15.68 3.72
C THR A 67 8.88 14.90 4.96
N GLY A 68 8.99 13.57 4.86
CA GLY A 68 9.22 12.69 6.00
C GLY A 68 8.00 12.54 6.91
N ASP A 69 6.79 12.85 6.43
CA ASP A 69 5.55 12.71 7.21
C ASP A 69 5.07 11.25 7.18
N VAL A 70 5.49 10.48 8.18
CA VAL A 70 5.15 9.07 8.34
C VAL A 70 3.64 8.84 8.46
N ARG A 71 2.91 9.80 9.06
CA ARG A 71 1.45 9.75 9.16
C ARG A 71 0.80 9.84 7.78
N LEU A 72 1.27 10.77 6.96
CA LEU A 72 0.78 10.95 5.60
C LEU A 72 1.09 9.73 4.72
N ILE A 73 2.28 9.16 4.84
CA ILE A 73 2.68 7.91 4.14
C ILE A 73 1.72 6.78 4.49
N GLY A 74 1.50 6.55 5.79
CA GLY A 74 0.63 5.49 6.26
C GLY A 74 -0.83 5.68 5.88
N GLN A 75 -1.35 6.90 5.99
CA GLN A 75 -2.70 7.24 5.53
C GLN A 75 -2.86 7.03 4.02
N ALA A 76 -1.89 7.45 3.22
CA ALA A 76 -1.92 7.24 1.77
C ALA A 76 -1.95 5.74 1.41
N LEU A 77 -1.19 4.90 2.12
CA LEU A 77 -1.17 3.46 1.91
C LEU A 77 -2.47 2.75 2.32
N ASP A 78 -3.12 3.18 3.40
CA ASP A 78 -4.40 2.58 3.89
C ASP A 78 -5.64 3.05 3.10
N SER A 79 -5.49 4.01 2.18
CA SER A 79 -6.61 4.67 1.49
C SER A 79 -7.00 4.06 0.13
N ASP A 80 -6.54 2.84 -0.18
CA ASP A 80 -6.92 2.16 -1.41
C ASP A 80 -8.41 1.73 -1.36
N VAL A 81 -9.20 2.28 -2.28
CA VAL A 81 -10.65 1.99 -2.37
C VAL A 81 -11.00 1.04 -3.51
N ILE A 82 -10.02 0.60 -4.30
CA ILE A 82 -10.24 -0.20 -5.51
C ILE A 82 -9.78 -1.65 -5.30
N ILE A 83 -8.51 -1.84 -4.94
CA ILE A 83 -7.86 -3.16 -5.01
C ILE A 83 -7.97 -3.87 -3.67
N GLU A 84 -7.57 -3.20 -2.59
CA GLU A 84 -7.54 -3.79 -1.26
C GLU A 84 -8.91 -4.22 -0.70
N PRO A 85 -10.03 -3.48 -0.89
CA PRO A 85 -11.34 -3.91 -0.39
C PRO A 85 -11.80 -5.25 -1.00
N VAL A 86 -11.37 -5.53 -2.23
CA VAL A 86 -11.76 -6.73 -2.98
C VAL A 86 -10.80 -7.90 -2.70
N ARG A 87 -9.49 -7.61 -2.63
CA ARG A 87 -8.45 -8.64 -2.39
C ARG A 87 -8.25 -8.98 -0.93
N GLY A 88 -8.40 -8.01 -0.04
CA GLY A 88 -8.10 -8.15 1.38
C GLY A 88 -8.86 -9.29 2.08
N PRO A 89 -10.16 -9.50 1.82
CA PRO A 89 -10.91 -10.62 2.41
C PRO A 89 -10.41 -12.01 2.00
N LEU A 90 -9.69 -12.13 0.89
CA LEU A 90 -9.12 -13.39 0.41
C LEU A 90 -7.83 -13.77 1.13
N ILE A 91 -7.20 -12.83 1.86
CA ILE A 91 -5.96 -13.06 2.58
C ILE A 91 -6.30 -13.43 4.02
N PRO A 92 -6.02 -14.67 4.46
CA PRO A 92 -6.33 -15.11 5.81
C PRO A 92 -5.67 -14.20 6.86
N GLY A 93 -6.47 -13.71 7.81
CA GLY A 93 -5.97 -12.91 8.93
C GLY A 93 -5.65 -11.45 8.63
N LEU A 94 -5.67 -11.00 7.36
CA LEU A 94 -5.33 -9.61 7.02
C LEU A 94 -6.19 -8.60 7.77
N LEU A 95 -7.52 -8.77 7.75
CA LEU A 95 -8.44 -7.84 8.41
C LEU A 95 -8.20 -7.77 9.93
N ALA A 96 -7.87 -8.90 10.56
CA ALA A 96 -7.54 -8.95 11.97
C ALA A 96 -6.22 -8.21 12.26
N VAL A 97 -5.21 -8.38 11.41
CA VAL A 97 -3.93 -7.65 11.51
C VAL A 97 -4.14 -6.14 11.30
N LYS A 98 -4.95 -5.73 10.32
CA LYS A 98 -5.31 -4.31 10.12
C LYS A 98 -5.98 -3.72 11.35
N ALA A 99 -6.92 -4.44 11.95
CA ALA A 99 -7.61 -4.01 13.17
C ALA A 99 -6.64 -3.90 14.36
N ALA A 100 -5.76 -4.89 14.55
CA ALA A 100 -4.76 -4.88 15.60
C ALA A 100 -3.75 -3.74 15.43
N ALA A 101 -3.29 -3.48 14.21
CA ALA A 101 -2.39 -2.37 13.89
C ALA A 101 -3.04 -1.00 14.15
N LYS A 102 -4.32 -0.83 13.77
CA LYS A 102 -5.09 0.39 14.08
C LYS A 102 -5.26 0.58 15.59
N ALA A 103 -5.47 -0.50 16.34
CA ALA A 103 -5.59 -0.46 17.80
C ALA A 103 -4.27 -0.15 18.51
N ALA A 104 -3.14 -0.65 17.98
CA ALA A 104 -1.80 -0.37 18.52
C ALA A 104 -1.37 1.10 18.33
N GLY A 105 -1.96 1.79 17.35
CA GLY A 105 -1.61 3.17 17.01
C GLY A 105 -0.30 3.25 16.22
N LYS A 106 -0.23 4.24 15.31
CA LYS A 106 0.93 4.51 14.43
C LYS A 106 1.41 3.35 13.53
N CYS A 107 0.59 2.32 13.34
CA CYS A 107 0.88 1.20 12.44
C CYS A 107 -0.13 1.18 11.27
N TRP A 108 0.37 1.00 10.05
CA TRP A 108 -0.44 0.85 8.84
C TRP A 108 -0.09 -0.44 8.13
N VAL A 109 -1.11 -1.24 7.83
CA VAL A 109 -0.95 -2.56 7.23
C VAL A 109 -1.43 -2.49 5.79
N ARG A 110 -0.65 -3.03 4.86
CA ARG A 110 -1.06 -3.19 3.47
C ARG A 110 -0.71 -4.59 2.96
N ALA A 111 -1.53 -5.12 2.06
CA ALA A 111 -1.20 -6.35 1.34
C ALA A 111 -0.61 -6.03 -0.04
N ALA A 112 0.66 -6.37 -0.27
CA ALA A 112 1.34 -6.16 -1.54
C ALA A 112 1.64 -7.52 -2.19
N ALA A 113 0.65 -8.06 -2.90
CA ALA A 113 0.70 -9.43 -3.46
C ALA A 113 0.69 -10.51 -2.35
N ALA A 114 1.19 -11.72 -2.60
CA ALA A 114 1.20 -12.81 -1.63
C ALA A 114 1.82 -12.44 -0.25
N PRO A 115 2.82 -11.55 -0.14
CA PRO A 115 3.25 -11.05 1.15
C PRO A 115 2.37 -9.88 1.68
N ILE A 116 2.28 -9.81 3.01
CA ILE A 116 1.68 -8.69 3.74
C ILE A 116 2.80 -7.74 4.15
N ASP A 117 2.74 -6.50 3.68
CA ASP A 117 3.68 -5.43 4.00
C ASP A 117 3.09 -4.59 5.14
N LEU A 118 3.71 -4.67 6.32
CA LEU A 118 3.34 -3.85 7.47
C LEU A 118 4.29 -2.65 7.55
N LEU A 119 3.75 -1.44 7.48
CA LEU A 119 4.47 -0.20 7.75
C LEU A 119 4.25 0.20 9.21
N ILE A 120 5.32 0.28 9.99
CA ILE A 120 5.28 0.76 11.37
C ILE A 120 6.03 2.09 11.40
N GLY A 121 5.34 3.16 11.81
CA GLY A 121 5.97 4.44 12.12
C GLY A 121 5.93 4.69 13.62
N SER A 122 7.02 5.18 14.22
CA SER A 122 6.93 5.78 15.56
C SER A 122 6.62 7.28 15.55
#